data_AF-Q65KE6-F1
#
_entry.id   AF-Q65KE6-F1
#
_cell.length_a   1.000
_cell.length_b   1.000
_cell.length_c   1.000
_cell.angle_alpha   90.00
_cell.angle_beta   90.00
_cell.angle_gamma   90.00
#
_symmetry.space_group_name_H-M   'P 1'
#
loop_
_entity.id
_entity.type
_entity.pdbx_description
1 polymer ?
#
loop_
_entity_poly.entity_id
_entity_poly.type
_entity_poly.pdbx_seq_one_letter_code
_entity_poly.pdbx_strand_id
1 'polypeptide(L)'
;MAISVKKNLVASSKYSVKCPYSMDAKYITFHNTANDASAANEIAYMIRNNNQVSYHFAVDDKEVVQGIPTNRNAWHCGDENGPGNRSSIGVEVCYSKSGGAKYKAAEKLAIKFIAQLLTERGWGVDRVKKHQDWSGKYCPHRVLDEGRWGAVKAAIAAELKALGGKSSSPAKSAPKASGKTYTVKKGDTLSEIAVKTGVSVAKLQSYNGIKNPNKIMVGQVLKLTGSVSSKPSSSGKKYVYLPASADSWRIYPTNKAPVKGNECGFLRPKKFGGLKYEILANPQTDVYTIKTDQFGKVNIYAAKSTGATIK
;
A
#
# COMPACT_ATOMS: atom_id res chain seq x y z
N MET A 1 16.29 23.49 11.14
CA MET A 1 16.83 23.94 9.84
C MET A 1 16.37 22.96 8.77
N ALA A 2 15.97 23.45 7.59
CA ALA A 2 15.62 22.60 6.46
C ALA A 2 16.87 21.88 5.94
N ILE A 3 16.75 20.58 5.67
CA ILE A 3 17.79 19.78 5.02
C ILE A 3 17.88 20.21 3.57
N SER A 4 19.08 20.63 3.18
CA SER A 4 19.38 20.94 1.78
C SER A 4 19.44 19.66 0.95
N VAL A 5 18.87 19.72 -0.25
CA VAL A 5 18.84 18.60 -1.19
C VAL A 5 19.75 18.93 -2.37
N LYS A 6 20.80 18.13 -2.57
CA LYS A 6 21.66 18.22 -3.74
C LYS A 6 20.97 17.57 -4.93
N LYS A 7 20.80 18.31 -6.01
CA LYS A 7 20.18 17.79 -7.24
C LYS A 7 21.24 17.21 -8.17
N ASN A 8 21.08 15.94 -8.53
CA ASN A 8 21.81 15.29 -9.60
C ASN A 8 20.79 14.49 -10.43
N LEU A 9 19.88 15.22 -11.07
CA LEU A 9 18.72 14.65 -11.73
C LEU A 9 19.13 13.88 -12.99
N VAL A 10 18.41 12.78 -13.25
CA VAL A 10 18.54 12.04 -14.49
C VAL A 10 18.25 12.94 -15.70
N ALA A 11 19.04 12.77 -16.77
CA ALA A 11 18.80 13.47 -18.04
C ALA A 11 17.43 13.10 -18.61
N SER A 12 16.74 14.07 -19.22
CA SER A 12 15.41 13.89 -19.81
C SER A 12 15.37 12.81 -20.90
N SER A 13 16.47 12.61 -21.62
CA SER A 13 16.65 11.53 -22.62
C SER A 13 16.50 10.12 -22.03
N LYS A 14 16.62 9.96 -20.70
CA LYS A 14 16.45 8.68 -20.00
C LYS A 14 15.12 8.56 -19.26
N TYR A 15 14.22 9.54 -19.37
CA TYR A 15 12.92 9.47 -18.69
C TYR A 15 12.12 8.24 -19.10
N SER A 16 12.13 7.83 -20.37
CA SER A 16 11.44 6.63 -20.86
C SER A 16 11.83 5.34 -20.11
N VAL A 17 13.07 5.27 -19.61
CA VAL A 17 13.60 4.13 -18.88
C VAL A 17 13.43 4.32 -17.37
N LYS A 18 13.80 5.50 -16.86
CA LYS A 18 13.98 5.73 -15.42
C LYS A 18 12.73 6.24 -14.71
N CYS A 19 11.89 7.00 -15.40
CA CYS A 19 10.73 7.66 -14.80
C CYS A 19 9.71 8.06 -15.88
N PRO A 20 9.14 7.10 -16.64
CA PRO A 20 8.36 7.42 -17.85
C PRO A 20 7.04 8.15 -17.59
N TYR A 21 6.49 8.02 -16.38
CA TYR A 21 5.16 8.55 -16.07
C TYR A 21 5.24 9.77 -15.16
N SER A 22 4.28 10.69 -15.33
CA SER A 22 3.99 11.69 -14.30
C SER A 22 3.48 11.01 -13.03
N MET A 23 3.70 11.67 -11.90
CA MET A 23 3.28 11.20 -10.59
C MET A 23 2.75 12.35 -9.75
N ASP A 24 1.54 12.16 -9.22
CA ASP A 24 1.04 12.91 -8.08
C ASP A 24 1.26 12.05 -6.83
N ALA A 25 2.37 12.32 -6.14
CA ALA A 25 2.80 11.50 -5.01
C ALA A 25 1.73 11.50 -3.90
N LYS A 26 1.52 10.33 -3.28
CA LYS A 26 0.61 10.13 -2.13
C LYS A 26 1.31 9.51 -0.92
N TYR A 27 2.46 8.87 -1.14
CA TYR A 27 3.22 8.15 -0.12
C TYR A 27 4.71 8.46 -0.19
N ILE A 28 5.43 8.08 0.87
CA ILE A 28 6.90 7.98 0.88
C ILE A 28 7.25 6.53 1.19
N THR A 29 8.16 5.94 0.42
CA THR A 29 8.62 4.57 0.62
C THR A 29 10.07 4.57 1.09
N PHE A 30 10.30 4.03 2.29
CA PHE A 30 11.63 3.88 2.89
C PHE A 30 12.30 2.59 2.40
N HIS A 31 13.56 2.69 2.01
CA HIS A 31 14.40 1.58 1.55
C HIS A 31 15.77 1.55 2.24
N ASN A 32 16.43 0.41 2.12
CA ASN A 32 17.85 0.24 2.44
C ASN A 32 18.54 -0.26 1.18
N THR A 33 19.67 0.37 0.83
CA THR A 33 20.38 0.11 -0.43
C THR A 33 20.94 -1.31 -0.55
N ALA A 34 21.12 -2.02 0.58
CA ALA A 34 21.95 -3.22 0.68
C ALA A 34 23.36 -3.04 0.11
N ASN A 35 23.91 -1.82 0.24
CA ASN A 35 25.23 -1.43 -0.25
C ASN A 35 25.94 -0.46 0.73
N ASP A 36 27.23 -0.22 0.52
CA ASP A 36 28.07 0.69 1.32
C ASP A 36 28.59 1.92 0.54
N ALA A 37 27.91 2.28 -0.54
CA ALA A 37 28.19 3.51 -1.29
C ALA A 37 27.57 4.75 -0.62
N SER A 38 28.14 5.92 -0.92
CA SER A 38 27.56 7.23 -0.57
C SER A 38 26.32 7.55 -1.40
N ALA A 39 25.52 8.53 -0.96
CA ALA A 39 24.32 8.97 -1.65
C ALA A 39 24.64 9.52 -3.06
N ALA A 40 25.74 10.26 -3.19
CA ALA A 40 26.21 10.76 -4.48
C ALA A 40 26.52 9.61 -5.46
N ASN A 41 27.18 8.54 -4.98
CA ASN A 41 27.55 7.40 -5.82
C ASN A 41 26.33 6.55 -6.20
N GLU A 42 25.41 6.32 -5.26
CA GLU A 42 24.13 5.65 -5.49
C GLU A 42 23.34 6.37 -6.61
N ILE A 43 23.15 7.69 -6.49
CA ILE A 43 22.45 8.47 -7.52
C ILE A 43 23.22 8.51 -8.84
N ALA A 44 24.53 8.77 -8.83
CA ALA A 44 25.34 8.81 -10.04
C ALA A 44 25.30 7.48 -10.82
N TYR A 45 25.37 6.35 -10.12
CA TYR A 45 25.21 5.04 -10.72
C TYR A 45 23.80 4.87 -11.31
N MET A 46 22.76 5.16 -10.50
CA MET A 46 21.35 4.97 -10.85
C MET A 46 20.96 5.75 -12.11
N ILE A 47 21.37 7.02 -12.24
CA ILE A 47 21.00 7.86 -13.39
C ILE A 47 21.84 7.55 -14.64
N ARG A 48 23.05 7.01 -14.48
CA ARG A 48 23.96 6.70 -15.60
C ARG A 48 23.60 5.42 -16.33
N ASN A 49 23.18 4.37 -15.61
CA ASN A 49 22.87 3.08 -16.24
C ASN A 49 21.50 3.09 -16.95
N ASN A 50 21.21 2.05 -17.73
CA ASN A 50 19.97 1.90 -18.52
C ASN A 50 18.98 0.87 -17.93
N ASN A 51 19.14 0.51 -16.66
CA ASN A 51 18.23 -0.43 -16.00
C ASN A 51 16.91 0.27 -15.65
N GLN A 52 15.79 -0.46 -15.73
CA GLN A 52 14.48 -0.01 -15.25
C GLN A 52 14.39 -0.12 -13.72
N VAL A 53 15.33 0.53 -13.04
CA VAL A 53 15.43 0.64 -11.58
C VAL A 53 15.84 2.07 -11.28
N SER A 54 15.10 2.73 -10.39
CA SER A 54 15.31 4.13 -10.03
C SER A 54 14.62 4.48 -8.72
N TYR A 55 15.07 5.52 -8.05
CA TYR A 55 14.50 6.04 -6.80
C TYR A 55 14.74 7.56 -6.74
N HIS A 56 13.93 8.26 -5.94
CA HIS A 56 13.92 9.72 -5.97
C HIS A 56 15.11 10.31 -5.22
N PHE A 57 15.39 9.77 -4.04
CA PHE A 57 16.43 10.26 -3.16
C PHE A 57 17.32 9.13 -2.65
N ALA A 58 18.61 9.41 -2.51
CA ALA A 58 19.52 8.64 -1.66
C ALA A 58 19.98 9.52 -0.50
N VAL A 59 20.13 8.92 0.68
CA VAL A 59 20.55 9.60 1.91
C VAL A 59 21.69 8.83 2.53
N ASP A 60 22.80 9.53 2.81
CA ASP A 60 23.96 9.00 3.50
C ASP A 60 24.21 9.75 4.81
N ASP A 61 25.39 9.57 5.43
CA ASP A 61 25.72 10.17 6.72
C ASP A 61 25.88 11.70 6.66
N LYS A 62 25.94 12.29 5.46
CA LYS A 62 26.31 13.70 5.24
C LYS A 62 25.29 14.47 4.43
N GLU A 63 24.70 13.86 3.40
CA GLU A 63 23.89 14.57 2.42
C GLU A 63 22.66 13.79 1.95
N VAL A 64 21.74 14.54 1.34
CA VAL A 64 20.59 14.01 0.59
C VAL A 64 20.78 14.38 -0.87
N VAL A 65 20.75 13.38 -1.76
CA VAL A 65 20.91 13.58 -3.20
C VAL A 65 19.65 13.14 -3.93
N GLN A 66 19.11 14.01 -4.78
CA GLN A 66 17.93 13.74 -5.61
C GLN A 66 18.34 13.31 -7.02
N GLY A 67 17.83 12.17 -7.48
CA GLY A 67 18.08 11.64 -8.83
C GLY A 67 16.86 11.65 -9.75
N ILE A 68 15.64 11.55 -9.22
CA ILE A 68 14.40 11.57 -10.00
C ILE A 68 13.51 12.74 -9.55
N PRO A 69 12.92 13.52 -10.47
CA PRO A 69 11.92 14.53 -10.14
C PRO A 69 10.71 13.92 -9.42
N THR A 70 10.24 14.53 -8.33
CA THR A 70 9.13 13.97 -7.52
C THR A 70 7.75 14.10 -8.17
N ASN A 71 7.65 14.77 -9.32
CA ASN A 71 6.45 14.80 -10.17
C ASN A 71 6.47 13.70 -11.25
N ARG A 72 7.42 12.76 -11.18
CA ARG A 72 7.53 11.59 -12.05
C ARG A 72 7.70 10.34 -11.21
N ASN A 73 7.28 9.20 -11.75
CA ASN A 73 7.40 7.92 -11.06
C ASN A 73 8.86 7.47 -10.94
N ALA A 74 9.13 6.49 -10.09
CA ALA A 74 10.40 5.76 -10.08
C ALA A 74 10.14 4.25 -9.93
N TRP A 75 11.11 3.43 -10.31
CA TRP A 75 11.02 1.96 -10.32
C TRP A 75 11.75 1.37 -9.12
N HIS A 76 11.10 1.36 -7.95
CA HIS A 76 11.74 0.95 -6.69
C HIS A 76 10.90 0.03 -5.79
N CYS A 77 9.61 -0.15 -6.01
CA CYS A 77 8.73 -0.93 -5.13
C CYS A 77 8.48 -2.38 -5.59
N GLY A 78 8.92 -2.76 -6.79
CA GLY A 78 8.73 -4.11 -7.31
C GLY A 78 7.27 -4.51 -7.51
N ASP A 79 6.36 -3.53 -7.63
CA ASP A 79 4.93 -3.73 -7.81
C ASP A 79 4.45 -3.31 -9.21
N GLU A 80 5.33 -3.36 -10.20
CA GLU A 80 5.06 -2.96 -11.59
C GLU A 80 4.40 -1.58 -11.68
N ASN A 81 3.21 -1.47 -12.27
CA ASN A 81 2.41 -0.24 -12.32
C ASN A 81 1.53 -0.01 -11.08
N GLY A 82 1.84 -0.69 -9.99
CA GLY A 82 1.16 -0.58 -8.71
C GLY A 82 1.40 0.76 -7.99
N PRO A 83 0.66 0.98 -6.89
CA PRO A 83 0.67 2.24 -6.16
C PRO A 83 2.05 2.60 -5.55
N GLY A 84 2.91 1.63 -5.26
CA GLY A 84 4.27 1.87 -4.80
C GLY A 84 5.07 2.64 -5.84
N ASN A 85 5.29 2.05 -7.01
CA ASN A 85 6.02 2.71 -8.10
C ASN A 85 5.30 3.96 -8.63
N ARG A 86 3.97 3.96 -8.67
CA ARG A 86 3.18 5.01 -9.36
C ARG A 86 2.67 6.15 -8.49
N SER A 87 2.81 6.05 -7.16
CA SER A 87 2.32 7.10 -6.25
C SER A 87 3.18 7.30 -5.00
N SER A 88 4.40 6.77 -4.95
CA SER A 88 5.27 6.96 -3.79
C SER A 88 6.65 7.52 -4.15
N ILE A 89 7.17 8.35 -3.25
CA ILE A 89 8.54 8.86 -3.30
C ILE A 89 9.45 7.83 -2.63
N GLY A 90 10.24 7.10 -3.40
CA GLY A 90 11.31 6.22 -2.88
C GLY A 90 12.51 6.98 -2.31
N VAL A 91 12.86 6.67 -1.05
CA VAL A 91 14.03 7.18 -0.32
C VAL A 91 14.93 6.00 0.06
N GLU A 92 16.14 5.96 -0.50
CA GLU A 92 17.17 4.95 -0.22
C GLU A 92 18.12 5.40 0.90
N VAL A 93 18.28 4.56 1.92
CA VAL A 93 19.23 4.82 3.02
C VAL A 93 20.50 3.99 2.81
N CYS A 94 21.62 4.69 2.66
CA CYS A 94 22.94 4.16 2.31
C CYS A 94 23.61 3.40 3.46
N TYR A 95 24.74 2.73 3.17
CA TYR A 95 25.56 1.98 4.15
C TYR A 95 24.87 0.84 4.89
N SER A 96 23.71 0.40 4.39
CA SER A 96 22.93 -0.62 5.08
C SER A 96 23.56 -2.01 4.99
N LYS A 97 24.49 -2.28 4.05
CA LYS A 97 25.14 -3.59 3.95
C LYS A 97 26.02 -3.87 5.16
N SER A 98 26.97 -3.00 5.47
CA SER A 98 27.84 -3.14 6.65
C SER A 98 27.22 -2.55 7.91
N GLY A 99 26.38 -1.52 7.80
CA GLY A 99 25.75 -0.87 8.94
C GLY A 99 26.70 0.10 9.66
N GLY A 100 26.78 -0.03 10.98
CA GLY A 100 27.67 0.78 11.82
C GLY A 100 27.28 2.27 11.92
N ALA A 101 28.22 3.09 12.39
CA ALA A 101 27.99 4.49 12.69
C ALA A 101 27.52 5.31 11.46
N LYS A 102 28.07 5.01 10.28
CA LYS A 102 27.67 5.67 9.02
C LYS A 102 26.21 5.39 8.68
N TYR A 103 25.77 4.12 8.76
CA TYR A 103 24.35 3.80 8.55
C TYR A 103 23.45 4.47 9.58
N LYS A 104 23.83 4.48 10.87
CA LYS A 104 23.00 5.11 11.91
C LYS A 104 22.89 6.63 11.69
N ALA A 105 23.96 7.28 11.24
CA ALA A 105 23.92 8.68 10.83
C ALA A 105 23.04 8.90 9.58
N ALA A 106 23.14 8.02 8.58
CA ALA A 106 22.31 8.08 7.37
C ALA A 106 20.82 7.86 7.67
N GLU A 107 20.48 6.89 8.53
CA GLU A 107 19.10 6.63 8.98
C GLU A 107 18.55 7.84 9.73
N LYS A 108 19.34 8.44 10.63
CA LYS A 108 18.96 9.66 11.35
C LYS A 108 18.70 10.83 10.40
N LEU A 109 19.54 11.02 9.38
CA LEU A 109 19.33 12.06 8.37
C LEU A 109 18.08 11.78 7.53
N ALA A 110 17.87 10.53 7.12
CA ALA A 110 16.70 10.11 6.36
C ALA A 110 15.40 10.30 7.14
N ILE A 111 15.39 10.01 8.44
CA ILE A 111 14.23 10.25 9.32
C ILE A 111 13.83 11.72 9.31
N LYS A 112 14.80 12.62 9.49
CA LYS A 112 14.57 14.08 9.45
C LYS A 112 14.13 14.55 8.06
N PHE A 113 14.75 14.01 7.02
CA PHE A 113 14.42 14.37 5.64
C PHE A 113 13.01 13.92 5.24
N ILE A 114 12.60 12.72 5.63
CA ILE A 114 11.23 12.24 5.40
C ILE A 114 10.23 13.11 6.15
N ALA A 115 10.52 13.50 7.39
CA ALA A 115 9.68 14.43 8.14
C ALA A 115 9.53 15.78 7.41
N GLN A 116 10.62 16.32 6.85
CA GLN A 116 10.55 17.53 6.01
C GLN A 116 9.67 17.31 4.77
N LEU A 117 9.84 16.21 4.03
CA LEU A 117 9.01 15.91 2.85
C LEU A 117 7.51 15.83 3.21
N LEU A 118 7.19 15.29 4.39
CA LEU A 118 5.83 15.24 4.91
C LEU A 118 5.31 16.65 5.24
N THR A 119 6.09 17.48 5.92
CA THR A 119 5.74 18.87 6.25
C THR A 119 5.45 19.69 4.99
N GLU A 120 6.33 19.63 3.98
CA GLU A 120 6.17 20.32 2.69
C GLU A 120 4.84 19.98 1.98
N ARG A 121 4.30 18.79 2.25
CA ARG A 121 3.09 18.27 1.60
C ARG A 121 1.86 18.28 2.50
N GLY A 122 2.00 18.75 3.75
CA GLY A 122 0.94 18.67 4.76
C GLY A 122 0.51 17.24 5.08
N TRP A 123 1.41 16.27 4.95
CA TRP A 123 1.14 14.85 5.14
C TRP A 123 1.47 14.38 6.55
N GLY A 124 0.79 13.30 6.94
CA GLY A 124 1.06 12.59 8.17
C GLY A 124 1.97 11.36 7.96
N VAL A 125 2.54 10.86 9.06
CA VAL A 125 3.44 9.69 9.05
C VAL A 125 2.74 8.39 8.63
N ASP A 126 1.41 8.35 8.63
CA ASP A 126 0.60 7.26 8.08
C ASP A 126 0.87 7.01 6.59
N ARG A 127 1.38 8.02 5.87
CA ARG A 127 1.77 7.92 4.46
C ARG A 127 3.20 7.41 4.23
N VAL A 128 3.94 7.10 5.30
CA VAL A 128 5.26 6.46 5.21
C VAL A 128 5.10 4.95 5.28
N LYS A 129 5.63 4.26 4.26
CA LYS A 129 5.63 2.80 4.12
C LYS A 129 7.05 2.28 3.92
N LYS A 130 7.26 1.00 4.19
CA LYS A 130 8.48 0.28 3.78
C LYS A 130 8.24 -0.41 2.43
N HIS A 131 9.31 -0.70 1.68
CA HIS A 131 9.20 -1.47 0.44
C HIS A 131 8.37 -2.74 0.62
N GLN A 132 8.62 -3.49 1.69
CA GLN A 132 7.93 -4.75 2.00
C GLN A 132 6.40 -4.63 1.98
N ASP A 133 5.83 -3.48 2.33
CA ASP A 133 4.37 -3.26 2.34
C ASP A 133 3.75 -3.27 0.93
N TRP A 134 4.57 -3.14 -0.12
CA TRP A 134 4.14 -3.11 -1.52
C TRP A 134 4.25 -4.47 -2.22
N SER A 135 5.43 -5.09 -2.14
CA SER A 135 5.75 -6.32 -2.91
C SER A 135 6.15 -7.52 -2.05
N GLY A 136 6.24 -7.35 -0.73
CA GLY A 136 6.75 -8.39 0.17
C GLY A 136 8.28 -8.53 0.20
N LYS A 137 9.03 -7.80 -0.67
CA LYS A 137 10.50 -7.80 -0.64
C LYS A 137 11.01 -7.46 0.77
N TYR A 138 12.03 -8.19 1.23
CA TYR A 138 12.69 -7.93 2.51
C TYR A 138 13.54 -6.64 2.46
N CYS A 139 12.85 -5.50 2.44
CA CYS A 139 13.45 -4.17 2.41
C CYS A 139 12.54 -3.21 3.20
N PRO A 140 13.09 -2.33 4.06
CA PRO A 140 14.51 -2.10 4.38
C PRO A 140 15.14 -3.19 5.27
N HIS A 141 16.05 -3.99 4.71
CA HIS A 141 16.54 -5.24 5.34
C HIS A 141 17.05 -5.03 6.77
N ARG A 142 17.98 -4.09 6.99
CA ARG A 142 18.57 -3.84 8.32
C ARG A 142 17.56 -3.34 9.36
N VAL A 143 16.59 -2.52 8.97
CA VAL A 143 15.53 -2.10 9.90
C VAL A 143 14.63 -3.28 10.26
N LEU A 144 14.41 -4.21 9.32
CA LEU A 144 13.63 -5.43 9.54
C LEU A 144 14.40 -6.45 10.38
N ASP A 145 15.69 -6.66 10.12
CA ASP A 145 16.58 -7.54 10.90
C ASP A 145 16.59 -7.13 12.37
N GLU A 146 16.64 -5.82 12.62
CA GLU A 146 16.69 -5.24 13.96
C GLU A 146 15.27 -5.06 14.57
N GLY A 147 14.19 -5.39 13.84
CA GLY A 147 12.81 -5.24 14.32
C GLY A 147 12.35 -3.80 14.57
N ARG A 148 13.03 -2.81 13.99
CA ARG A 148 12.91 -1.38 14.36
C ARG A 148 11.94 -0.56 13.51
N TRP A 149 11.16 -1.16 12.62
CA TRP A 149 10.26 -0.38 11.75
C TRP A 149 9.31 0.54 12.54
N GLY A 150 8.76 0.05 13.65
CA GLY A 150 7.93 0.86 14.55
C GLY A 150 8.68 2.06 15.14
N ALA A 151 9.93 1.85 15.56
CA ALA A 151 10.78 2.90 16.12
C ALA A 151 11.18 3.95 15.07
N VAL A 152 11.53 3.53 13.85
CA VAL A 152 11.82 4.44 12.72
C VAL A 152 10.58 5.29 12.40
N LYS A 153 9.40 4.67 12.32
CA LYS A 153 8.16 5.40 12.06
C LYS A 153 7.82 6.39 13.18
N ALA A 154 8.03 6.01 14.44
CA ALA A 154 7.85 6.90 15.58
C ALA A 154 8.84 8.08 15.57
N ALA A 155 10.11 7.83 15.21
CA ALA A 155 11.11 8.87 15.09
C ALA A 155 10.77 9.89 13.98
N ILE A 156 10.27 9.42 12.82
CA ILE A 156 9.77 10.32 11.76
C ILE A 156 8.60 11.16 12.28
N ALA A 157 7.67 10.57 13.03
CA ALA A 157 6.55 11.31 13.61
C ALA A 157 7.01 12.37 14.61
N ALA A 158 8.03 12.07 15.42
CA ALA A 158 8.63 13.01 16.36
C ALA A 158 9.30 14.20 15.65
N GLU A 159 10.09 13.95 14.61
CA GLU A 159 10.69 15.00 13.79
C GLU A 159 9.61 15.83 13.06
N LEU A 160 8.56 15.18 12.53
CA LEU A 160 7.44 15.86 11.89
C LEU A 160 6.74 16.82 12.86
N LYS A 161 6.51 16.38 14.10
CA LYS A 161 5.96 17.22 15.17
C LYS A 161 6.88 18.40 15.49
N ALA A 162 8.19 18.17 15.57
CA ALA A 162 9.17 19.21 15.85
C ALA A 162 9.23 20.29 14.74
N LEU A 163 8.96 19.91 13.49
CA LEU A 163 8.87 20.82 12.35
C LEU A 163 7.53 21.59 12.26
N GLY A 164 6.62 21.44 13.23
CA GLY A 164 5.28 22.04 13.18
C GLY A 164 4.36 21.39 12.15
N GLY A 165 4.74 20.24 11.59
CA GLY A 165 3.91 19.46 10.69
C GLY A 165 2.77 18.76 11.42
N LYS A 166 1.73 18.36 10.67
CA LYS A 166 0.61 17.57 11.22
C LYS A 166 1.12 16.21 11.68
N SER A 167 1.46 16.10 12.96
CA SER A 167 1.74 14.82 13.62
C SER A 167 0.50 13.93 13.58
N SER A 168 0.39 13.06 12.58
CA SER A 168 -0.59 11.97 12.63
C SER A 168 -0.06 10.83 13.53
N SER A 169 -0.21 11.02 14.83
CA SER A 169 -0.46 9.92 15.77
C SER A 169 -1.87 10.09 16.30
N PRO A 170 -2.59 8.99 16.61
CA PRO A 170 -4.02 8.86 16.36
C PRO A 170 -4.79 9.97 17.06
N ALA A 171 -5.23 10.96 16.28
CA ALA A 171 -6.04 12.03 16.81
C ALA A 171 -7.43 11.46 17.09
N LYS A 172 -7.67 11.24 18.38
CA LYS A 172 -8.97 11.43 19.01
C LYS A 172 -9.62 12.69 18.40
N SER A 173 -10.72 12.46 17.71
CA SER A 173 -11.73 13.39 17.19
C SER A 173 -11.53 14.89 17.46
N ALA A 174 -11.28 15.66 16.39
CA ALA A 174 -11.65 17.08 16.32
C ALA A 174 -13.16 17.21 15.97
N PRO A 175 -13.81 18.36 16.25
CA PRO A 175 -15.25 18.45 16.43
C PRO A 175 -16.03 18.01 15.19
N LYS A 176 -17.00 17.12 15.43
CA LYS A 176 -18.04 16.72 14.48
C LYS A 176 -18.71 17.98 13.91
N ALA A 177 -18.66 18.17 12.60
CA ALA A 177 -19.80 18.78 11.94
C ALA A 177 -21.01 17.89 12.26
N SER A 178 -21.99 18.44 12.97
CA SER A 178 -23.21 17.76 13.44
C SER A 178 -24.17 17.36 12.30
N GLY A 179 -23.76 17.53 11.04
CA GLY A 179 -24.51 17.11 9.87
C GLY A 179 -24.53 15.58 9.72
N LYS A 180 -25.72 15.00 9.66
CA LYS A 180 -25.90 13.58 9.30
C LYS A 180 -25.47 13.31 7.84
N THR A 181 -25.49 14.34 7.00
CA THR A 181 -25.26 14.26 5.55
C THR A 181 -24.48 15.45 4.98
N TYR A 182 -23.97 15.29 3.75
CA TYR A 182 -23.28 16.30 2.95
C TYR A 182 -23.75 16.23 1.51
N THR A 183 -24.20 17.34 0.93
CA THR A 183 -24.59 17.41 -0.48
C THR A 183 -23.38 17.78 -1.34
N VAL A 184 -22.99 16.90 -2.27
CA VAL A 184 -21.88 17.09 -3.20
C VAL A 184 -22.11 18.35 -4.03
N LYS A 185 -21.11 19.26 -4.06
CA LYS A 185 -21.15 20.50 -4.85
C LYS A 185 -20.34 20.35 -6.14
N LYS A 186 -20.56 21.27 -7.08
CA LYS A 186 -19.78 21.32 -8.33
C LYS A 186 -18.29 21.44 -8.00
N GLY A 187 -17.50 20.48 -8.48
CA GLY A 187 -16.05 20.42 -8.24
C GLY A 187 -15.62 19.59 -7.03
N ASP A 188 -16.54 19.08 -6.20
CA ASP A 188 -16.16 18.23 -5.08
C ASP A 188 -15.68 16.85 -5.54
N THR A 189 -14.59 16.36 -4.94
CA THR A 189 -14.22 14.94 -4.97
C THR A 189 -14.53 14.25 -3.64
N LEU A 190 -14.70 12.92 -3.64
CA LEU A 190 -14.96 12.17 -2.41
C LEU A 190 -13.81 12.32 -1.39
N SER A 191 -12.59 12.51 -1.89
CA SER A 191 -11.39 12.79 -1.09
C SER A 191 -11.43 14.14 -0.40
N GLU A 192 -11.84 15.20 -1.10
CA GLU A 192 -11.97 16.54 -0.51
C GLU A 192 -13.13 16.62 0.49
N ILE A 193 -14.26 15.96 0.17
CA ILE A 193 -15.38 15.83 1.10
C ILE A 193 -14.95 15.08 2.36
N ALA A 194 -14.15 14.02 2.23
CA ALA A 194 -13.64 13.27 3.37
C ALA A 194 -12.77 14.14 4.30
N VAL A 195 -11.92 14.97 3.72
CA VAL A 195 -11.09 15.93 4.47
C VAL A 195 -11.97 16.98 5.15
N LYS A 196 -12.93 17.55 4.42
CA LYS A 196 -13.83 18.61 4.88
C LYS A 196 -14.77 18.18 6.00
N THR A 197 -15.20 16.92 5.98
CA THR A 197 -16.20 16.37 6.91
C THR A 197 -15.57 15.60 8.07
N GLY A 198 -14.25 15.34 8.02
CA GLY A 198 -13.56 14.49 8.99
C GLY A 198 -13.92 13.00 8.87
N VAL A 199 -14.63 12.60 7.82
CA VAL A 199 -15.03 11.21 7.56
C VAL A 199 -14.13 10.65 6.47
N SER A 200 -13.27 9.69 6.78
CA SER A 200 -12.36 9.09 5.79
C SER A 200 -13.09 8.65 4.50
N VAL A 201 -12.42 8.68 3.35
CA VAL A 201 -12.96 8.20 2.06
C VAL A 201 -13.54 6.80 2.19
N ALA A 202 -12.85 5.88 2.86
CA ALA A 202 -13.34 4.53 3.11
C ALA A 202 -14.66 4.50 3.91
N LYS A 203 -14.79 5.34 4.94
CA LYS A 203 -16.04 5.51 5.70
C LYS A 203 -17.15 6.09 4.83
N LEU A 204 -16.88 7.16 4.06
CA LEU A 204 -17.85 7.71 3.12
C LEU A 204 -18.28 6.68 2.08
N GLN A 205 -17.35 5.88 1.54
CA GLN A 205 -17.67 4.79 0.63
C GLN A 205 -18.55 3.74 1.30
N SER A 206 -18.23 3.34 2.53
CA SER A 206 -19.00 2.36 3.29
C SER A 206 -20.40 2.84 3.64
N TYR A 207 -20.56 4.09 4.11
CA TYR A 207 -21.84 4.66 4.51
C TYR A 207 -22.79 4.89 3.32
N ASN A 208 -22.23 5.03 2.11
CA ASN A 208 -22.95 5.42 0.91
C ASN A 208 -22.91 4.38 -0.21
N GLY A 209 -22.32 3.21 0.00
CA GLY A 209 -22.20 2.15 -1.01
C GLY A 209 -21.37 2.54 -2.24
N ILE A 210 -20.45 3.49 -2.12
CA ILE A 210 -19.68 4.00 -3.27
C ILE A 210 -18.53 3.06 -3.59
N LYS A 211 -18.69 2.26 -4.65
CA LYS A 211 -17.65 1.34 -5.14
C LYS A 211 -16.47 2.07 -5.79
N ASN A 212 -16.75 3.15 -6.51
CA ASN A 212 -15.73 3.97 -7.16
C ASN A 212 -15.74 5.40 -6.58
N PRO A 213 -14.70 5.80 -5.83
CA PRO A 213 -14.64 7.10 -5.16
C PRO A 213 -14.58 8.30 -6.12
N ASN A 214 -14.27 8.06 -7.40
CA ASN A 214 -14.23 9.09 -8.45
C ASN A 214 -15.58 9.27 -9.16
N LYS A 215 -16.62 8.50 -8.79
CA LYS A 215 -17.96 8.56 -9.38
C LYS A 215 -18.98 9.07 -8.37
N ILE A 216 -18.81 10.31 -7.93
CA ILE A 216 -19.85 11.04 -7.19
C ILE A 216 -20.45 12.13 -8.07
N MET A 217 -21.74 12.41 -7.89
CA MET A 217 -22.48 13.37 -8.72
C MET A 217 -22.80 14.63 -7.94
N VAL A 218 -22.75 15.79 -8.60
CA VAL A 218 -23.20 17.06 -8.02
C VAL A 218 -24.67 16.92 -7.59
N GLY A 219 -24.99 17.34 -6.37
CA GLY A 219 -26.31 17.16 -5.75
C GLY A 219 -26.49 15.84 -5.01
N GLN A 220 -25.57 14.88 -5.13
CA GLN A 220 -25.62 13.62 -4.37
C GLN A 220 -25.51 13.90 -2.87
N VAL A 221 -26.41 13.33 -2.07
CA VAL A 221 -26.38 13.46 -0.61
C VAL A 221 -25.61 12.29 -0.01
N LEU A 222 -24.46 12.57 0.60
CA LEU A 222 -23.59 11.61 1.27
C LEU A 222 -23.88 11.56 2.77
N LYS A 223 -24.14 10.38 3.31
CA LYS A 223 -24.17 10.10 4.74
C LYS A 223 -22.76 10.26 5.32
N LEU A 224 -22.63 11.14 6.31
CA LEU A 224 -21.38 11.39 7.03
C LEU A 224 -21.27 10.57 8.32
N THR A 225 -22.39 10.07 8.81
CA THR A 225 -22.43 9.20 9.98
C THR A 225 -22.99 7.86 9.57
N GLY A 226 -22.29 6.79 9.97
CA GLY A 226 -22.94 5.50 10.09
C GLY A 226 -23.83 5.59 11.31
N SER A 227 -25.13 5.36 11.15
CA SER A 227 -25.90 4.87 12.28
C SER A 227 -25.16 3.64 12.79
N VAL A 228 -24.64 3.70 14.01
CA VAL A 228 -24.37 2.51 14.82
C VAL A 228 -25.71 1.84 15.08
N SER A 229 -26.26 1.23 14.03
CA SER A 229 -26.91 -0.06 14.17
C SER A 229 -25.77 -1.07 14.24
N SER A 230 -25.14 -1.12 15.41
CA SER A 230 -24.60 -2.37 15.92
C SER A 230 -25.78 -3.30 16.18
N LYS A 231 -26.41 -3.75 15.10
CA LYS A 231 -27.00 -5.08 15.08
C LYS A 231 -25.91 -5.94 14.45
N PRO A 232 -25.47 -7.04 15.05
CA PRO A 232 -24.66 -7.98 14.32
C PRO A 232 -25.47 -8.33 13.08
N SER A 233 -25.01 -7.90 11.90
CA SER A 233 -25.48 -8.55 10.69
C SER A 233 -24.87 -9.93 10.76
N SER A 234 -25.58 -10.84 11.42
CA SER A 234 -25.61 -12.23 11.08
C SER A 234 -26.17 -12.38 9.66
N SER A 235 -25.52 -11.75 8.67
CA SER A 235 -25.38 -12.44 7.40
C SER A 235 -24.55 -13.65 7.76
N GLY A 236 -25.25 -14.75 8.08
CA GLY A 236 -24.64 -15.99 8.57
C GLY A 236 -23.40 -16.28 7.75
N LYS A 237 -22.33 -16.70 8.43
CA LYS A 237 -21.12 -17.16 7.75
C LYS A 237 -21.56 -18.05 6.59
N LYS A 238 -21.31 -17.60 5.36
CA LYS A 238 -21.65 -18.38 4.17
C LYS A 238 -20.56 -19.40 4.00
N TYR A 239 -20.98 -20.63 3.84
CA TYR A 239 -20.11 -21.76 3.62
C TYR A 239 -20.32 -22.29 2.21
N VAL A 240 -19.23 -22.73 1.61
CA VAL A 240 -19.25 -23.57 0.42
C VAL A 240 -19.11 -25.02 0.86
N TYR A 241 -20.01 -25.86 0.37
CA TYR A 241 -20.05 -27.29 0.61
C TYR A 241 -19.70 -28.00 -0.68
N LEU A 242 -18.61 -28.75 -0.67
CA LEU A 242 -18.17 -29.61 -1.76
C LEU A 242 -18.78 -31.01 -1.54
N PRO A 243 -19.43 -31.61 -2.54
CA PRO A 243 -20.20 -32.84 -2.37
C PRO A 243 -19.31 -34.05 -2.11
N ALA A 244 -19.78 -34.98 -1.29
CA ALA A 244 -19.11 -36.25 -1.00
C ALA A 244 -18.92 -37.14 -2.24
N SER A 245 -19.65 -36.88 -3.33
CA SER A 245 -19.50 -37.61 -4.59
C SER A 245 -18.25 -37.20 -5.39
N ALA A 246 -17.60 -36.07 -5.09
CA ALA A 246 -16.47 -35.57 -5.86
C ALA A 246 -15.13 -36.15 -5.38
N ASP A 247 -14.45 -36.92 -6.24
CA ASP A 247 -13.12 -37.50 -5.95
C ASP A 247 -12.02 -36.43 -5.83
N SER A 248 -12.15 -35.33 -6.58
CA SER A 248 -11.19 -34.21 -6.55
C SER A 248 -11.87 -32.88 -6.83
N TRP A 249 -11.32 -31.80 -6.26
CA TRP A 249 -11.76 -30.42 -6.50
C TRP A 249 -10.58 -29.51 -6.78
N ARG A 250 -10.60 -28.83 -7.93
CA ARG A 250 -9.51 -27.94 -8.35
C ARG A 250 -9.45 -26.70 -7.46
N ILE A 251 -8.25 -26.35 -6.99
CA ILE A 251 -7.97 -25.09 -6.30
C ILE A 251 -7.00 -24.24 -7.13
N TYR A 252 -7.15 -22.94 -7.03
CA TYR A 252 -6.46 -21.95 -7.86
C TYR A 252 -5.79 -20.88 -6.99
N PRO A 253 -4.61 -20.37 -7.38
CA PRO A 253 -4.03 -19.18 -6.77
C PRO A 253 -4.99 -17.99 -6.83
N THR A 254 -5.00 -17.13 -5.81
CA THR A 254 -5.90 -15.96 -5.78
C THR A 254 -5.57 -14.90 -6.84
N ASN A 255 -4.41 -14.99 -7.48
CA ASN A 255 -3.93 -14.09 -8.53
C ASN A 255 -4.04 -14.68 -9.94
N LYS A 256 -4.63 -15.87 -10.11
CA LYS A 256 -4.84 -16.49 -11.43
C LYS A 256 -6.32 -16.84 -11.65
N ALA A 257 -6.74 -16.76 -12.91
CA ALA A 257 -8.09 -17.16 -13.30
C ALA A 257 -8.28 -18.68 -13.09
N PRO A 258 -9.45 -19.13 -12.57
CA PRO A 258 -9.73 -20.52 -12.27
C PRO A 258 -10.11 -21.31 -13.52
N VAL A 259 -9.14 -21.48 -14.43
CA VAL A 259 -9.28 -22.22 -15.69
C VAL A 259 -8.37 -23.44 -15.69
N LYS A 260 -8.73 -24.45 -16.50
CA LYS A 260 -7.94 -25.69 -16.64
C LYS A 260 -6.49 -25.36 -16.98
N GLY A 261 -5.54 -25.87 -16.17
CA GLY A 261 -4.11 -25.62 -16.30
C GLY A 261 -3.54 -24.62 -15.29
N ASN A 262 -4.39 -23.84 -14.61
CA ASN A 262 -3.97 -22.89 -13.58
C ASN A 262 -4.07 -23.44 -12.15
N GLU A 263 -4.36 -24.72 -11.98
CA GLU A 263 -4.52 -25.32 -10.65
C GLU A 263 -3.22 -25.29 -9.86
N CYS A 264 -3.31 -24.93 -8.58
CA CYS A 264 -2.20 -25.08 -7.63
C CYS A 264 -2.31 -26.32 -6.76
N GLY A 265 -3.39 -27.11 -6.92
CA GLY A 265 -3.61 -28.34 -6.18
C GLY A 265 -5.04 -28.84 -6.30
N PHE A 266 -5.36 -29.84 -5.47
CA PHE A 266 -6.66 -30.48 -5.44
C PHE A 266 -7.11 -30.76 -4.00
N LEU A 267 -8.36 -30.45 -3.69
CA LEU A 267 -9.05 -30.96 -2.51
C LEU A 267 -9.66 -32.33 -2.83
N ARG A 268 -9.94 -33.14 -1.81
CA ARG A 268 -10.51 -34.49 -1.97
C ARG A 268 -11.82 -34.67 -1.20
N PRO A 269 -12.95 -34.07 -1.65
CA PRO A 269 -14.21 -34.11 -0.91
C PRO A 269 -14.68 -35.51 -0.50
N LYS A 270 -14.68 -36.47 -1.43
CA LYS A 270 -15.13 -37.84 -1.19
C LYS A 270 -14.38 -38.55 -0.06
N LYS A 271 -13.08 -38.30 0.09
CA LYS A 271 -12.26 -38.89 1.17
C LYS A 271 -12.77 -38.50 2.56
N PHE A 272 -13.45 -37.36 2.68
CA PHE A 272 -13.90 -36.79 3.96
C PHE A 272 -15.44 -36.74 4.08
N GLY A 273 -16.18 -37.42 3.20
CA GLY A 273 -17.65 -37.35 3.20
C GLY A 273 -18.19 -35.98 2.78
N GLY A 274 -17.43 -35.24 1.97
CA GLY A 274 -17.67 -33.85 1.60
C GLY A 274 -16.68 -32.90 2.29
N LEU A 275 -16.66 -31.64 1.87
CA LEU A 275 -15.86 -30.60 2.53
C LEU A 275 -16.67 -29.33 2.71
N LYS A 276 -16.39 -28.61 3.79
CA LYS A 276 -17.07 -27.36 4.14
C LYS A 276 -16.02 -26.28 4.41
N TYR A 277 -16.14 -25.14 3.74
CA TYR A 277 -15.25 -24.00 3.96
C TYR A 277 -16.04 -22.71 4.12
N GLU A 278 -15.58 -21.85 5.03
CA GLU A 278 -16.09 -20.47 5.15
C GLU A 278 -15.67 -19.68 3.91
N ILE A 279 -16.64 -18.99 3.30
CA ILE A 279 -16.39 -18.14 2.13
C ILE A 279 -15.82 -16.81 2.61
N LEU A 280 -14.58 -16.54 2.24
CA LEU A 280 -13.86 -15.33 2.60
C LEU A 280 -14.04 -14.20 1.59
N ALA A 281 -14.21 -14.54 0.31
CA ALA A 281 -14.51 -13.61 -0.77
C ALA A 281 -15.16 -14.32 -1.96
N ASN A 282 -15.75 -13.56 -2.87
CA ASN A 282 -16.34 -14.03 -4.13
C ASN A 282 -15.79 -13.15 -5.28
N PRO A 283 -14.56 -13.40 -5.76
CA PRO A 283 -13.89 -12.53 -6.73
C PRO A 283 -14.49 -12.56 -8.14
N GLN A 284 -15.21 -13.63 -8.50
CA GLN A 284 -15.83 -13.82 -9.81
C GLN A 284 -17.05 -14.73 -9.65
N THR A 285 -18.04 -14.62 -10.55
CA THR A 285 -19.19 -15.53 -10.60
C THR A 285 -18.79 -16.98 -10.41
N ASP A 286 -19.43 -17.65 -9.44
CA ASP A 286 -19.17 -19.04 -9.04
C ASP A 286 -17.74 -19.33 -8.55
N VAL A 287 -16.93 -18.31 -8.26
CA VAL A 287 -15.58 -18.47 -7.74
C VAL A 287 -15.53 -17.95 -6.31
N TYR A 288 -15.09 -18.78 -5.37
CA TYR A 288 -15.04 -18.45 -3.96
C TYR A 288 -13.64 -18.57 -3.42
N THR A 289 -13.21 -17.57 -2.66
CA THR A 289 -11.97 -17.61 -1.90
C THR A 289 -12.22 -18.30 -0.56
N ILE A 290 -11.46 -19.34 -0.28
CA ILE A 290 -11.49 -20.11 0.96
C ILE A 290 -10.10 -20.12 1.60
N LYS A 291 -10.02 -20.48 2.88
CA LYS A 291 -8.74 -20.79 3.53
C LYS A 291 -8.68 -22.29 3.82
N THR A 292 -7.61 -22.91 3.35
CA THR A 292 -7.28 -24.32 3.59
C THR A 292 -6.04 -24.38 4.48
N ASP A 293 -5.88 -25.47 5.23
CA ASP A 293 -4.70 -25.65 6.08
C ASP A 293 -3.43 -25.91 5.25
N GLN A 294 -3.57 -26.68 4.16
CA GLN A 294 -2.43 -27.11 3.33
C GLN A 294 -2.01 -26.07 2.29
N PHE A 295 -2.95 -25.33 1.70
CA PHE A 295 -2.67 -24.43 0.57
C PHE A 295 -2.91 -22.95 0.92
N GLY A 296 -3.23 -22.63 2.17
CA GLY A 296 -3.55 -21.27 2.59
C GLY A 296 -4.80 -20.73 1.89
N LYS A 297 -4.77 -19.45 1.51
CA LYS A 297 -5.90 -18.81 0.80
C LYS A 297 -5.86 -19.18 -0.69
N VAL A 298 -6.93 -19.79 -1.17
CA VAL A 298 -7.07 -20.24 -2.56
C VAL A 298 -8.48 -19.94 -3.07
N ASN A 299 -8.61 -19.86 -4.39
CA ASN A 299 -9.89 -19.80 -5.07
C ASN A 299 -10.36 -21.20 -5.46
N ILE A 300 -11.67 -21.44 -5.39
CA ILE A 300 -12.33 -22.61 -5.96
C ILE A 300 -13.44 -22.16 -6.89
N TYR A 301 -13.67 -22.90 -7.97
CA TYR A 301 -14.87 -22.77 -8.78
C TYR A 301 -15.94 -23.70 -8.20
N ALA A 302 -17.13 -23.18 -7.90
CA ALA A 302 -18.22 -23.88 -7.24
C ALA A 302 -19.59 -23.44 -7.79
N ALA A 303 -19.74 -23.51 -9.11
CA ALA A 303 -21.02 -23.30 -9.77
C ALA A 303 -22.01 -24.42 -9.39
N LYS A 304 -23.31 -24.13 -9.46
CA LYS A 304 -24.36 -25.11 -9.13
C LYS A 304 -24.24 -26.42 -9.94
N SER A 305 -23.75 -26.35 -11.18
CA SER A 305 -23.49 -27.50 -12.06
C SER A 305 -22.43 -28.47 -11.52
N THR A 306 -21.55 -28.01 -10.63
CA THR A 306 -20.49 -28.82 -10.02
C THR A 306 -20.97 -29.65 -8.82
N GLY A 307 -22.23 -29.51 -8.43
CA GLY A 307 -22.80 -30.14 -7.23
C GLY A 307 -22.40 -29.47 -5.92
N ALA A 308 -21.61 -28.40 -5.96
CA ALA A 308 -21.35 -27.58 -4.79
C ALA A 308 -22.60 -26.80 -4.38
N THR A 309 -22.74 -26.55 -3.06
CA THR A 309 -23.81 -25.71 -2.52
C THR A 309 -23.25 -24.59 -1.66
N ILE A 310 -23.93 -23.44 -1.68
CA ILE A 310 -23.57 -22.27 -0.89
C ILE A 310 -24.68 -22.04 0.13
N LYS A 311 -24.36 -22.08 1.42
CA LYS A 311 -25.33 -21.84 2.50
C LYS A 311 -24.74 -20.88 3.52
#